data_AF-A0AAN8XCY9-F1
#
_entry.id   AF-A0AAN8XCY9-F1
#
_cell.length_a   1.000
_cell.length_b   1.000
_cell.length_c   1.000
_cell.angle_alpha   90.00
_cell.angle_beta   90.00
_cell.angle_gamma   90.00
#
_symmetry.space_group_name_H-M   'P 1'
#
loop_
_entity.id
_entity.type
_entity.pdbx_description
1 polymer ?
#
loop_
_entity_poly.entity_id
_entity_poly.type
_entity_poly.pdbx_seq_one_letter_code
_entity_poly.pdbx_strand_id
1 'polypeptide(L)'
;MCIKGIRFLPDSRNGSHYTQKADGKVTLDTSLFLRESHYGLPIQTVTVNVGQTARLTCFVQTPGDYKVAWMNKITNAVLSMGETMIAKDSRMSVQREQRATWILTIQNVTLRDHGYYTCNINTQPPTSIHGFLNVVGKLYKT
;
A
#
# COMPACT_ATOMS: atom_id res chain seq x y z
N MET A 1 -25.37 -11.32 21.38
CA MET A 1 -25.59 -12.43 20.43
C MET A 1 -24.29 -12.61 19.65
N CYS A 2 -23.44 -13.57 20.06
CA CYS A 2 -22.10 -13.76 19.49
C CYS A 2 -22.18 -14.71 18.29
N ILE A 3 -21.79 -14.24 17.11
CA ILE A 3 -21.72 -15.09 15.91
C ILE A 3 -20.43 -15.93 16.04
N LYS A 4 -20.58 -17.21 16.40
CA LYS A 4 -19.50 -18.20 16.41
C LYS A 4 -18.99 -18.40 14.97
N GLY A 5 -17.67 -18.39 14.77
CA GLY A 5 -17.05 -18.99 13.58
C GLY A 5 -15.98 -18.19 12.84
N ILE A 6 -15.69 -16.94 13.22
CA ILE A 6 -14.67 -16.13 12.55
C ILE A 6 -13.40 -16.12 13.40
N ARG A 7 -12.33 -16.74 12.89
CA ARG A 7 -10.99 -16.65 13.49
C ARG A 7 -10.26 -15.46 12.84
N PHE A 8 -10.01 -14.42 13.61
CA PHE A 8 -9.22 -13.27 13.17
C PHE A 8 -7.73 -13.64 13.25
N LEU A 9 -7.03 -13.54 12.12
CA LEU A 9 -5.57 -13.70 12.07
C LEU A 9 -4.96 -12.30 11.90
N PRO A 10 -4.36 -11.70 12.95
CA PRO A 10 -3.57 -10.50 12.75
C PRO A 10 -2.25 -10.87 12.05
N ASP A 11 -2.04 -10.40 10.81
CA ASP A 11 -0.70 -10.41 10.22
C ASP A 11 0.08 -9.21 10.77
N SER A 12 0.99 -9.50 11.71
CA SER A 12 1.84 -8.53 12.39
C SER A 12 2.73 -7.71 11.44
N ARG A 13 2.88 -8.12 10.17
CA ARG A 13 3.74 -7.42 9.20
C ARG A 13 3.04 -6.30 8.44
N ASN A 14 1.71 -6.28 8.38
CA ASN A 14 1.00 -5.44 7.42
C ASN A 14 -0.25 -4.73 7.99
N GLY A 15 -0.49 -4.85 9.31
CA GLY A 15 -1.61 -4.18 9.99
C GLY A 15 -2.97 -4.57 9.43
N SER A 16 -3.09 -5.76 8.82
CA SER A 16 -4.25 -6.12 8.01
C SER A 16 -5.26 -7.05 8.67
N HIS A 17 -6.53 -6.64 8.66
CA HIS A 17 -7.68 -7.40 9.14
C HIS A 17 -8.23 -8.32 8.05
N TYR A 18 -7.89 -9.60 8.16
CA TYR A 18 -8.44 -10.64 7.31
C TYR A 18 -9.52 -11.42 8.05
N THR A 19 -10.66 -11.62 7.40
CA THR A 19 -11.70 -12.55 7.86
C THR A 19 -11.61 -13.84 7.06
N GLN A 20 -11.55 -14.96 7.77
CA GLN A 20 -11.68 -16.28 7.17
C GLN A 20 -13.13 -16.74 7.28
N LYS A 21 -13.79 -16.93 6.14
CA LYS A 21 -15.13 -17.51 6.08
C LYS A 21 -15.04 -19.04 6.25
N ALA A 22 -16.16 -19.67 6.60
CA ALA A 22 -16.24 -21.11 6.86
C ALA A 22 -15.90 -21.99 5.62
N ASP A 23 -15.91 -21.41 4.43
CA ASP A 23 -15.46 -22.01 3.17
C ASP A 23 -13.93 -21.97 2.97
N GLY A 24 -13.18 -21.45 3.96
CA GLY A 24 -11.74 -21.28 3.90
C GLY A 24 -11.28 -20.04 3.12
N LYS A 25 -12.20 -19.26 2.54
CA LYS A 25 -11.86 -18.04 1.80
C LYS A 25 -11.45 -16.94 2.77
N VAL A 26 -10.20 -16.51 2.64
CA VAL A 26 -9.64 -15.38 3.38
C VAL A 26 -9.94 -14.10 2.59
N THR A 27 -10.76 -13.22 3.16
CA THR A 27 -11.10 -11.92 2.56
C THR A 27 -10.63 -10.79 3.46
N LEU A 28 -10.20 -9.68 2.84
CA LEU A 28 -9.94 -8.44 3.57
C LEU A 28 -11.27 -7.94 4.15
N ASP A 29 -11.31 -7.74 5.47
CA ASP A 29 -12.46 -7.07 6.09
C ASP A 29 -12.27 -5.56 5.99
N THR A 30 -12.76 -5.00 4.89
CA THR A 30 -12.74 -3.55 4.66
C THR A 30 -13.53 -2.78 5.72
N SER A 31 -14.52 -3.39 6.36
CA SER A 31 -15.34 -2.73 7.38
C SER A 31 -14.61 -2.57 8.71
N LEU A 32 -13.84 -3.57 9.13
CA LEU A 32 -12.94 -3.47 10.30
C LEU A 32 -11.76 -2.56 10.01
N PHE A 33 -11.20 -2.63 8.79
CA PHE A 33 -10.14 -1.73 8.37
C PHE A 33 -10.53 -0.25 8.35
N LEU A 34 -11.72 0.07 7.83
CA LEU A 34 -12.22 1.45 7.84
C LEU A 34 -12.59 1.94 9.25
N ARG A 35 -12.88 1.03 10.19
CA ARG A 35 -13.09 1.37 11.60
C ARG A 35 -11.80 1.72 12.34
N GLU A 36 -10.67 1.12 11.96
CA GLU A 36 -9.36 1.41 12.57
C GLU A 36 -8.54 2.45 11.80
N SER A 37 -8.63 2.45 10.47
CA SER A 37 -8.06 3.45 9.56
C SER A 37 -9.19 4.33 9.05
N HIS A 38 -9.48 5.40 9.79
CA HIS A 38 -10.48 6.40 9.44
C HIS A 38 -10.18 7.17 8.13
N TYR A 39 -8.98 6.97 7.57
CA TYR A 39 -8.43 7.84 6.54
C TYR A 39 -8.12 7.14 5.23
N GLY A 40 -8.27 5.80 5.10
CA GLY A 40 -8.06 5.14 3.81
C GLY A 40 -8.08 3.62 3.85
N LEU A 41 -8.10 3.06 2.64
CA LEU A 41 -8.14 1.62 2.39
C LEU A 41 -6.73 1.04 2.19
N PRO A 42 -6.52 -0.26 2.47
CA PRO A 42 -5.25 -0.93 2.19
C PRO A 42 -4.84 -0.80 0.72
N ILE A 43 -3.55 -0.55 0.48
CA ILE A 43 -3.01 -0.53 -0.87
C ILE A 43 -2.99 -1.97 -1.40
N GLN A 44 -3.54 -2.17 -2.59
CA GLN A 44 -3.56 -3.49 -3.22
C GLN A 44 -2.14 -3.96 -3.56
N THR A 45 -1.91 -5.27 -3.45
CA THR A 45 -0.65 -5.85 -3.90
C THR A 45 -0.55 -5.74 -5.41
N VAL A 46 0.58 -5.25 -5.90
CA VAL A 46 0.86 -5.09 -7.32
C VAL A 46 1.93 -6.09 -7.72
N THR A 47 1.63 -6.92 -8.73
CA THR A 47 2.62 -7.84 -9.32
C THR A 47 3.03 -7.33 -10.68
N VAL A 48 4.33 -7.17 -10.92
CA VAL A 48 4.90 -6.72 -12.20
C VAL A 48 6.11 -7.54 -12.58
N ASN A 49 6.36 -7.68 -13.88
CA ASN A 49 7.61 -8.25 -14.35
C ASN A 49 8.74 -7.22 -14.29
N VAL A 50 9.98 -7.69 -14.11
CA VAL A 50 11.17 -6.85 -14.30
C VAL A 50 11.12 -6.11 -15.64
N GLY A 51 11.46 -4.82 -15.62
CA GLY A 51 11.43 -3.91 -16.78
C GLY A 51 10.09 -3.22 -17.01
N GLN A 52 9.00 -3.67 -16.37
CA GLN A 52 7.69 -3.03 -16.50
C GLN A 52 7.54 -1.83 -15.55
N THR A 53 6.39 -1.15 -15.62
CA THR A 53 6.05 -0.03 -14.73
C THR A 53 5.10 -0.51 -13.63
N ALA A 54 5.43 -0.23 -12.37
CA ALA A 54 4.55 -0.43 -11.23
C ALA A 54 3.82 0.87 -10.87
N ARG A 55 2.55 0.75 -10.46
CA ARG A 55 1.75 1.85 -9.92
C ARG A 55 1.12 1.41 -8.60
N LEU A 56 1.53 2.02 -7.49
CA LEU A 56 0.95 1.81 -6.17
C LEU A 56 -0.03 2.96 -5.88
N THR A 57 -1.26 2.62 -5.54
CA THR A 57 -2.35 3.58 -5.36
C THR A 57 -2.80 3.61 -3.90
N CYS A 58 -2.72 4.79 -3.29
CA CYS A 58 -3.22 5.08 -1.96
C CYS A 58 -4.43 6.01 -2.05
N PHE A 59 -5.59 5.54 -1.59
CA PHE A 59 -6.79 6.36 -1.49
C PHE A 59 -6.91 6.92 -0.07
N VAL A 60 -7.01 8.24 0.04
CA VAL A 60 -7.20 8.93 1.32
C VAL A 60 -8.61 9.51 1.39
N GLN A 61 -9.43 9.02 2.31
CA GLN A 61 -10.78 9.52 2.53
C GLN A 61 -10.72 10.85 3.28
N THR A 62 -11.10 11.95 2.62
CA THR A 62 -10.96 13.30 3.20
C THR A 62 -12.27 13.88 3.73
N PRO A 63 -12.28 14.24 5.01
CA PRO A 63 -12.59 15.60 5.43
C PRO A 63 -11.31 16.32 5.89
N GLY A 64 -10.72 17.19 5.06
CA GLY A 64 -9.56 18.04 5.40
C GLY A 64 -8.37 18.01 4.42
N ASP A 65 -7.47 19.00 4.54
CA ASP A 65 -6.24 19.16 3.73
C ASP A 65 -5.05 18.34 4.29
N TYR A 66 -5.22 17.02 4.41
CA TYR A 66 -4.14 16.15 4.84
C TYR A 66 -3.04 16.02 3.77
N LYS A 67 -1.79 15.96 4.21
CA LYS A 67 -0.60 15.73 3.39
C LYS A 67 -0.19 14.26 3.46
N VAL A 68 0.20 13.73 2.31
CA VAL A 68 0.64 12.34 2.16
C VAL A 68 2.14 12.28 1.88
N ALA A 69 2.82 11.29 2.43
CA ALA A 69 4.20 10.95 2.10
C ALA A 69 4.31 9.48 1.70
N TRP A 70 4.97 9.20 0.57
CA TRP A 70 5.35 7.83 0.22
C TRP A 70 6.68 7.47 0.87
N MET A 71 6.78 6.25 1.37
CA MET A 71 7.99 5.72 1.99
C MET A 71 8.27 4.28 1.56
N ASN A 72 9.54 3.93 1.44
CA ASN A 72 9.96 2.53 1.40
C ASN A 72 10.04 2.01 2.84
N LYS A 73 9.27 0.97 3.17
CA LYS A 73 9.12 0.48 4.54
C LYS A 73 10.40 -0.15 5.10
N ILE A 74 11.19 -0.81 4.25
CA ILE A 74 12.39 -1.53 4.69
C ILE A 74 13.54 -0.57 4.93
N THR A 75 13.78 0.33 3.97
CA THR A 75 14.87 1.30 4.08
C THR A 75 14.52 2.52 4.93
N ASN A 76 13.25 2.64 5.34
CA ASN A 76 12.69 3.82 6.00
C ASN A 76 12.94 5.13 5.24
N ALA A 77 13.15 5.06 3.91
CA ALA A 77 13.42 6.22 3.09
C ALA A 77 12.12 6.92 2.68
N VAL A 78 12.09 8.24 2.85
CA VAL A 78 11.02 9.10 2.30
C VAL A 78 11.22 9.20 0.79
N LEU A 79 10.22 8.76 0.03
CA LEU A 79 10.23 8.78 -1.43
C LEU A 79 9.64 10.08 -1.96
N SER A 80 8.51 10.51 -1.40
CA SER A 80 7.84 11.76 -1.79
C SER A 80 7.16 12.43 -0.60
N MET A 81 6.92 13.73 -0.73
CA MET A 81 6.05 14.51 0.16
C MET A 81 5.06 15.29 -0.70
N GLY A 82 3.77 14.98 -0.56
CA GLY A 82 2.75 15.43 -1.48
C GLY A 82 3.08 15.02 -2.92
N GLU A 83 2.96 15.96 -3.84
CA GLU A 83 3.24 15.79 -5.27
C GLU A 83 4.74 15.96 -5.62
N THR A 84 5.59 16.15 -4.60
CA THR A 84 7.03 16.40 -4.78
C THR A 84 7.85 15.16 -4.45
N MET A 85 8.70 14.72 -5.38
CA MET A 85 9.67 13.65 -5.15
C MET A 85 10.84 14.13 -4.28
N ILE A 86 11.22 13.32 -3.29
CA ILE A 86 12.38 13.52 -2.41
C ILE A 86 13.49 12.53 -2.75
N ALA A 87 13.12 11.28 -3.10
CA ALA A 87 14.06 10.31 -3.62
C ALA A 87 14.65 10.80 -4.95
N LYS A 88 15.94 10.54 -5.15
CA LYS A 88 16.69 10.91 -6.37
C LYS A 88 16.60 9.87 -7.49
N ASP A 89 15.78 8.83 -7.32
CA ASP A 89 15.58 7.81 -8.34
C ASP A 89 14.69 8.38 -9.47
N SER A 90 15.30 8.65 -10.63
CA SER A 90 14.62 9.26 -11.78
C SER A 90 13.53 8.38 -12.40
N ARG A 91 13.48 7.08 -12.04
CA ARG A 91 12.41 6.18 -12.47
C ARG A 91 11.12 6.39 -11.68
N MET A 92 11.18 7.09 -10.55
CA MET A 92 10.05 7.26 -9.64
C MET A 92 9.35 8.60 -9.85
N SER A 93 8.03 8.59 -9.83
CA SER A 93 7.20 9.79 -9.82
C SER A 93 5.99 9.62 -8.92
N VAL A 94 5.47 10.75 -8.44
CA VAL A 94 4.23 10.81 -7.67
C VAL A 94 3.21 11.67 -8.39
N GLN A 95 1.95 11.26 -8.36
CA GLN A 95 0.83 12.03 -8.88
C GLN A 95 -0.33 11.99 -7.90
N ARG A 96 -1.02 13.12 -7.75
CA ARG A 96 -2.33 13.20 -7.11
C ARG A 96 -3.40 13.25 -8.19
N GLU A 97 -4.31 12.29 -8.17
CA GLU A 97 -5.51 12.29 -9.01
C GLU A 97 -6.72 12.87 -8.25
N GLN A 98 -7.86 12.97 -8.95
CA GLN A 98 -9.12 13.41 -8.34
C GLN A 98 -9.51 12.53 -7.13
N ARG A 99 -10.29 13.11 -6.21
CA ARG A 99 -10.75 12.45 -4.97
C ARG A 99 -9.62 11.99 -4.03
N ALA A 100 -8.54 12.76 -3.93
CA ALA A 100 -7.45 12.50 -2.97
C ALA A 100 -6.76 11.12 -3.13
N THR A 101 -6.62 10.68 -4.39
CA THR A 101 -5.90 9.46 -4.75
C THR A 101 -4.43 9.79 -5.02
N TRP A 102 -3.51 9.13 -4.33
CA TRP A 102 -2.08 9.33 -4.44
C TRP A 102 -1.43 8.12 -5.11
N ILE A 103 -0.70 8.34 -6.20
CA ILE A 103 -0.11 7.27 -7.00
C ILE A 103 1.40 7.42 -7.03
N LEU A 104 2.11 6.39 -6.55
CA LEU A 104 3.54 6.23 -6.75
C LEU A 104 3.76 5.36 -7.98
N THR A 105 4.45 5.89 -8.99
CA THR A 105 4.84 5.17 -10.20
C THR A 105 6.33 4.87 -10.13
N ILE A 106 6.72 3.63 -10.44
CA ILE A 106 8.11 3.20 -10.59
C ILE A 106 8.27 2.60 -11.99
N GLN A 107 9.04 3.25 -12.86
CA GLN A 107 9.34 2.76 -14.20
C GLN A 107 10.53 1.80 -14.19
N ASN A 108 10.63 0.94 -15.21
CA ASN A 108 11.73 0.00 -15.38
C ASN A 108 12.08 -0.75 -14.08
N VAL A 109 11.06 -1.41 -13.52
CA VAL A 109 11.13 -2.04 -12.20
C VAL A 109 12.19 -3.13 -12.17
N THR A 110 12.95 -3.20 -11.08
CA THR A 110 13.99 -4.18 -10.83
C THR A 110 13.62 -5.07 -9.64
N LEU A 111 14.30 -6.21 -9.49
CA LEU A 111 14.08 -7.09 -8.32
C LEU A 111 14.36 -6.38 -6.97
N ARG A 112 15.12 -5.27 -6.97
CA ARG A 112 15.40 -4.47 -5.77
C ARG A 112 14.21 -3.62 -5.32
N ASP A 113 13.28 -3.34 -6.23
CA ASP A 113 12.07 -2.58 -5.92
C ASP A 113 11.01 -3.48 -5.24
N HIS A 114 11.24 -4.78 -5.14
CA HIS A 114 10.34 -5.71 -4.46
C HIS A 114 10.25 -5.41 -2.95
N GLY A 115 9.04 -5.20 -2.43
CA GLY A 115 8.84 -5.03 -0.99
C GLY A 115 7.65 -4.17 -0.61
N TYR A 116 7.62 -3.78 0.67
CA TYR A 116 6.56 -2.96 1.22
C TYR A 116 6.83 -1.47 1.03
N TYR A 117 5.78 -0.78 0.59
CA TYR A 117 5.71 0.67 0.49
C TYR A 117 4.61 1.17 1.40
N THR A 118 4.79 2.37 1.95
CA THR A 118 3.86 2.97 2.89
C THR A 118 3.41 4.33 2.39
N CYS A 119 2.10 4.57 2.43
CA CYS A 119 1.47 5.87 2.30
C CYS A 119 1.19 6.39 3.72
N ASN A 120 1.96 7.40 4.15
CA ASN A 120 1.82 8.03 5.45
C ASN A 120 0.99 9.30 5.33
N ILE A 121 0.02 9.46 6.22
CA ILE A 121 -0.90 10.59 6.27
C ILE A 121 -0.62 11.33 7.57
N ASN A 122 -0.48 12.66 7.49
CA ASN A 122 -0.18 13.53 8.63
C ASN A 122 -1.38 13.77 9.58
N THR A 123 -2.16 12.72 9.85
CA THR A 123 -3.27 12.75 10.80
C THR A 123 -2.75 12.79 12.24
N GLN A 124 -3.64 13.05 13.19
CA GLN A 124 -3.33 12.94 14.61
C GLN A 124 -4.27 11.89 15.24
N PRO A 125 -3.76 10.69 15.62
CA PRO A 125 -2.39 10.19 15.43
C PRO A 125 -2.04 9.92 13.95
N PRO A 126 -0.74 9.82 13.57
CA PRO A 126 -0.34 9.54 12.19
C PRO A 126 -0.91 8.22 11.68
N THR A 127 -1.39 8.21 10.44
CA THR A 127 -1.96 7.01 9.80
C THR A 127 -0.99 6.49 8.74
N SER A 128 -0.77 5.18 8.72
CA SER A 128 0.08 4.50 7.75
C SER A 128 -0.70 3.42 7.02
N ILE A 129 -0.73 3.50 5.69
CA ILE A 129 -1.34 2.49 4.83
C ILE A 129 -0.22 1.78 4.06
N HIS A 130 -0.20 0.45 4.12
CA HIS A 130 0.86 -0.35 3.50
C HIS A 130 0.39 -1.06 2.24
N GLY A 131 1.30 -1.21 1.28
CA GLY A 131 1.13 -1.98 0.05
C GLY A 131 2.38 -2.76 -0.29
N PHE A 132 2.21 -3.86 -1.02
CA PHE A 132 3.32 -4.72 -1.42
C PHE A 132 3.52 -4.69 -2.93
N LEU A 133 4.76 -4.45 -3.36
CA LEU A 133 5.19 -4.58 -4.75
C LEU A 133 5.90 -5.93 -4.92
N ASN A 134 5.24 -6.84 -5.63
CA ASN A 134 5.79 -8.12 -6.02
C ASN A 134 6.43 -8.01 -7.41
N VAL A 135 7.75 -8.11 -7.49
CA VAL A 135 8.49 -8.09 -8.75
C VAL A 135 8.91 -9.50 -9.13
N VAL A 136 8.48 -9.95 -10.31
CA VAL A 136 8.80 -11.29 -10.81
C VAL A 136 9.75 -11.20 -12.02
N GLY A 137 10.73 -12.11 -12.07
CA GLY A 137 11.62 -12.24 -13.22
C GLY A 137 11.09 -13.29 -14.21
N LYS A 138 11.40 -13.13 -15.51
CA LYS A 138 11.25 -14.24 -16.45
C LYS A 138 12.34 -15.26 -16.16
N LEU A 139 11.96 -16.47 -15.76
CA LEU A 139 12.85 -17.62 -15.79
C LEU A 139 13.06 -17.98 -17.27
N TYR A 140 14.19 -17.60 -17.85
CA TYR A 140 14.61 -18.19 -19.10
C TYR A 140 15.08 -19.62 -18.78
N LYS A 141 14.32 -20.62 -19.21
CA LYS A 141 14.83 -22.00 -19.31
C LYS A 141 15.84 -22.01 -20.45
N THR A 142 17.11 -22.23 -20.11
CA THR A 142 18.14 -22.68 -21.05
C THR A 142 17.94 -24.14 -21.39
#